data_AF-A0A8T3YGI6-F1
#
_entry.id   AF-A0A8T3YGI6-F1
#
_cell.length_a   1.000
_cell.length_b   1.000
_cell.length_c   1.000
_cell.angle_alpha   90.00
_cell.angle_beta   90.00
_cell.angle_gamma   90.00
#
_symmetry.space_group_name_H-M   'P 1'
#
loop_
_entity.id
_entity.type
_entity.pdbx_description
1 polymer ?
#
loop_
_entity_poly.entity_id
_entity_poly.type
_entity_poly.pdbx_seq_one_letter_code
_entity_poly.pdbx_strand_id
1 'polypeptide(L)'
;MDTIKEKPSWIKDKNVAPDFEVLKVDEHDDYKDFKTDMGCYVLIKVYRDRHEIGVAVCDYKHVILKEFRGRRAQDIYMAIFRYSEKKKLKWFNSMEHAAYLGKELKKAEICLALGSDYYQE
;
A
#
# COMPACT_ATOMS: atom_id res chain seq x y z
N MET A 1 -23.55 0.80 -0.99
CA MET A 1 -23.11 0.38 -2.35
C MET A 1 -24.30 0.14 -3.25
N ASP A 2 -24.45 1.00 -4.27
CA ASP A 2 -25.49 0.89 -5.30
C ASP A 2 -24.96 0.13 -6.52
N THR A 3 -25.81 -0.60 -7.23
CA THR A 3 -25.41 -1.28 -8.48
C THR A 3 -25.58 -0.37 -9.70
N ILE A 4 -24.54 -0.27 -10.52
CA ILE A 4 -24.55 0.44 -11.81
C ILE A 4 -24.99 -0.54 -12.90
N LYS A 5 -26.06 -0.19 -13.62
CA LYS A 5 -26.64 -1.03 -14.69
C LYS A 5 -25.87 -1.00 -16.00
N GLU A 6 -25.04 0.02 -16.21
CA GLU A 6 -24.30 0.21 -17.45
C GLU A 6 -23.11 -0.75 -17.54
N LYS A 7 -22.99 -1.48 -18.66
CA LYS A 7 -21.82 -2.31 -18.93
C LYS A 7 -20.62 -1.43 -19.29
N PRO A 8 -19.49 -1.50 -18.56
CA PRO A 8 -18.34 -0.64 -18.83
C PRO A 8 -17.73 -0.91 -20.21
N SER A 9 -17.44 0.16 -20.95
CA SER A 9 -16.92 0.09 -22.32
C SER A 9 -15.55 -0.59 -22.42
N TRP A 10 -14.73 -0.53 -21.37
CA TRP A 10 -13.38 -1.10 -21.31
C TRP A 10 -13.35 -2.63 -21.12
N ILE A 11 -14.50 -3.26 -20.83
CA ILE A 11 -14.64 -4.74 -20.73
C ILE A 11 -15.55 -5.33 -21.81
N LYS A 12 -15.91 -4.54 -22.84
CA LYS A 12 -16.88 -4.96 -23.86
C LYS A 12 -16.47 -6.24 -24.60
N ASP A 13 -15.18 -6.47 -24.76
CA ASP A 13 -14.56 -7.60 -25.43
C ASP A 13 -14.22 -8.77 -24.49
N LYS A 14 -14.60 -8.67 -23.20
CA LYS A 14 -14.31 -9.70 -22.19
C LYS A 14 -15.53 -10.54 -21.87
N ASN A 15 -15.30 -11.83 -21.67
CA ASN A 15 -16.29 -12.73 -21.08
C ASN A 15 -16.48 -12.37 -19.60
N VAL A 16 -17.73 -12.29 -19.16
CA VAL A 16 -18.09 -11.98 -17.77
C VAL A 16 -18.84 -13.16 -17.14
N ALA A 17 -18.74 -13.29 -15.82
CA ALA A 17 -19.48 -14.29 -15.08
C ALA A 17 -21.01 -14.01 -15.11
N PRO A 18 -21.87 -15.02 -14.90
CA PRO A 18 -23.32 -14.83 -14.88
C PRO A 18 -23.83 -13.86 -13.82
N ASP A 19 -23.09 -13.73 -12.71
CA ASP A 19 -23.36 -12.87 -11.55
C ASP A 19 -22.54 -11.56 -11.58
N PHE A 20 -22.06 -11.16 -12.76
CA PHE A 20 -21.28 -9.92 -12.90
C PHE A 20 -22.14 -8.68 -12.58
N GLU A 21 -21.65 -7.88 -11.64
CA GLU A 21 -22.23 -6.59 -11.27
C GLU A 21 -21.17 -5.49 -11.24
N VAL A 22 -21.59 -4.26 -11.55
CA VAL A 22 -20.77 -3.07 -11.34
C VAL A 22 -21.25 -2.40 -10.06
N LEU A 23 -20.40 -2.34 -9.05
CA LEU A 23 -20.74 -1.74 -7.76
C LEU A 23 -20.20 -0.32 -7.67
N LYS A 24 -21.06 0.63 -7.31
CA LYS A 24 -20.66 1.97 -6.88
C LYS A 24 -20.21 1.89 -5.42
N VAL A 25 -18.94 2.19 -5.20
CA VAL A 25 -18.33 2.24 -3.87
C VAL A 25 -18.53 3.61 -3.24
N ASP A 26 -18.70 3.62 -1.93
CA ASP A 26 -18.78 4.85 -1.15
C ASP A 26 -17.37 5.47 -1.02
N GLU A 27 -17.29 6.79 -0.90
CA GLU A 27 -16.01 7.49 -0.68
C GLU A 27 -15.47 7.16 0.72
N HIS A 28 -14.15 6.98 0.81
CA HIS A 28 -13.47 6.75 2.09
C HIS A 28 -13.43 8.03 2.92
N ASP A 29 -13.81 7.94 4.19
CA ASP A 29 -13.69 9.04 5.15
C ASP A 29 -12.46 8.80 6.03
N ASP A 30 -11.37 9.52 5.75
CA ASP A 30 -10.07 9.37 6.44
C ASP A 30 -10.16 9.52 7.96
N TYR A 31 -11.18 10.20 8.50
CA TYR A 31 -11.36 10.36 9.95
C TYR A 31 -12.20 9.25 10.56
N LYS A 32 -13.28 8.84 9.89
CA LYS A 32 -14.22 7.84 10.43
C LYS A 32 -13.77 6.40 10.20
N ASP A 33 -13.12 6.16 9.07
CA ASP A 33 -12.78 4.81 8.63
C ASP A 33 -11.35 4.41 9.02
N PHE A 34 -10.53 5.36 9.47
CA PHE A 34 -9.17 5.07 9.91
C PHE A 34 -9.16 4.14 11.11
N LYS A 35 -8.45 3.02 10.96
CA LYS A 35 -8.20 2.05 12.01
C LYS A 35 -6.71 1.83 12.19
N THR A 36 -6.25 2.07 13.42
CA THR A 36 -4.86 1.80 13.79
C THR A 36 -4.60 0.29 13.82
N ASP A 37 -3.67 -0.18 13.00
CA ASP A 37 -3.15 -1.54 13.09
C ASP A 37 -2.06 -1.62 14.16
N MET A 38 -2.33 -2.28 15.28
CA MET A 38 -1.42 -2.38 16.42
C MET A 38 -0.16 -3.26 16.18
N GLY A 39 0.12 -3.65 14.94
CA GLY A 39 1.30 -4.45 14.57
C GLY A 39 2.59 -3.63 14.46
N CYS A 40 2.60 -2.63 13.59
CA CYS A 40 3.70 -1.69 13.40
C CYS A 40 3.17 -0.40 12.77
N TYR A 41 4.03 0.60 12.63
CA TYR A 41 3.85 1.64 11.63
C TYR A 41 5.10 1.73 10.76
N VAL A 42 5.00 2.39 9.61
CA VAL A 42 6.10 2.53 8.67
C VAL A 42 6.46 3.98 8.40
N LEU A 43 7.74 4.24 8.19
CA LEU A 43 8.25 5.52 7.70
C LEU A 43 8.90 5.30 6.34
N ILE A 44 8.52 6.09 5.35
CA ILE A 44 9.02 5.97 3.98
C ILE A 44 9.91 7.17 3.66
N LYS A 45 11.07 6.89 3.05
CA LYS A 45 12.01 7.91 2.59
C LYS A 45 12.47 7.62 1.17
N VAL A 46 12.50 8.65 0.33
CA VAL A 46 13.11 8.60 -1.01
C VAL A 46 14.56 9.06 -0.92
N TYR A 47 15.49 8.18 -1.24
CA TYR A 47 16.94 8.44 -1.32
C TYR A 47 17.31 8.75 -2.77
N ARG A 48 17.23 10.03 -3.15
CA ARG A 48 17.52 10.49 -4.52
C ARG A 48 18.95 10.22 -4.96
N ASP A 49 19.91 10.35 -4.05
CA ASP A 49 21.33 10.10 -4.28
C ASP A 49 21.63 8.66 -4.70
N ARG A 50 20.85 7.70 -4.18
CA ARG A 50 21.03 6.25 -4.44
C ARG A 50 20.03 5.70 -5.44
N HIS A 51 19.06 6.52 -5.82
CA HIS A 51 17.91 6.12 -6.61
C HIS A 51 17.15 4.95 -5.95
N GLU A 52 16.84 5.09 -4.66
CA GLU A 52 16.19 4.06 -3.82
C GLU A 52 15.06 4.65 -2.97
N ILE A 53 14.15 3.78 -2.53
CA ILE A 53 13.16 4.03 -1.49
C ILE A 53 13.56 3.20 -0.28
N GLY A 54 13.56 3.81 0.89
CA GLY A 54 13.70 3.10 2.17
C GLY A 54 12.40 3.10 2.95
N VAL A 55 12.15 2.00 3.63
CA VAL A 55 11.01 1.80 4.52
C VAL A 55 11.52 1.33 5.86
N ALA A 56 11.36 2.15 6.88
CA ALA A 56 11.58 1.76 8.26
C ALA A 56 10.30 1.16 8.83
N VAL A 57 10.39 -0.03 9.40
CA VAL A 57 9.32 -0.65 10.20
C VAL A 57 9.57 -0.32 11.66
N CYS A 58 8.58 0.27 12.31
CA CYS A 58 8.68 0.79 13.67
C CYS A 58 7.64 0.15 14.60
N ASP A 59 7.97 0.00 15.88
CA ASP A 59 6.97 -0.30 16.91
C ASP A 59 6.31 0.98 17.44
N TYR A 60 5.22 0.82 18.21
CA TYR A 60 4.50 1.92 18.85
C TYR A 60 5.25 2.57 20.02
N LYS A 61 6.50 2.19 20.28
CA LYS A 61 7.43 2.88 21.19
C LYS A 61 8.44 3.73 20.41
N HIS A 62 8.21 3.93 19.12
CA HIS A 62 9.07 4.67 18.19
C HIS A 62 10.46 4.05 17.99
N VAL A 63 10.58 2.73 18.17
CA VAL A 63 11.82 2.01 17.89
C VAL A 63 11.80 1.50 16.45
N ILE A 64 12.82 1.85 15.67
CA ILE A 64 13.04 1.30 14.32
C ILE A 64 13.51 -0.16 14.46
N LEU A 65 12.68 -1.09 14.02
CA LEU A 65 12.96 -2.53 14.09
C LEU A 65 13.80 -3.01 12.92
N LYS A 66 13.48 -2.53 11.71
CA LYS A 66 14.15 -2.85 10.44
C LYS A 66 14.01 -1.72 9.43
N GLU A 67 14.95 -1.69 8.48
CA GLU A 67 14.85 -0.89 7.27
C GLU A 67 14.92 -1.82 6.05
N PHE A 68 14.04 -1.60 5.07
CA PHE A 68 14.04 -2.28 3.78
C PHE A 68 14.30 -1.24 2.69
N ARG A 69 15.17 -1.55 1.73
CA ARG A 69 15.49 -0.66 0.61
C ARG A 69 15.30 -1.35 -0.72
N GLY A 70 14.87 -0.59 -1.71
CA GLY A 70 14.70 -1.05 -3.07
C GLY A 70 14.30 0.08 -4.01
N ARG A 71 14.17 -0.24 -5.31
CA ARG A 71 13.77 0.76 -6.32
C ARG A 71 12.27 0.72 -6.64
N ARG A 72 11.66 -0.46 -6.52
CA ARG A 72 10.26 -0.70 -6.88
C ARG A 72 9.45 -0.98 -5.62
N ALA A 73 8.23 -0.45 -5.57
CA ALA A 73 7.28 -0.69 -4.50
C ALA A 73 7.08 -2.20 -4.27
N GLN A 74 6.92 -2.96 -5.36
CA GLN A 74 6.69 -4.40 -5.33
C GLN A 74 7.81 -5.18 -4.65
N ASP A 75 9.07 -4.84 -4.93
CA ASP A 75 10.19 -5.54 -4.34
C ASP A 75 10.23 -5.31 -2.82
N ILE A 76 9.92 -4.08 -2.40
CA ILE A 76 9.97 -3.66 -1.00
C ILE A 76 8.86 -4.30 -0.18
N TYR A 77 7.58 -4.16 -0.55
CA TYR A 77 6.50 -4.74 0.25
C TYR A 77 6.56 -6.27 0.28
N MET A 78 6.99 -6.92 -0.83
CA MET A 78 7.18 -8.37 -0.85
C MET A 78 8.30 -8.80 0.09
N ALA A 79 9.40 -8.06 0.16
CA ALA A 79 10.49 -8.33 1.09
C ALA A 79 10.04 -8.18 2.55
N ILE A 80 9.27 -7.13 2.86
CA ILE A 80 8.68 -6.90 4.20
C ILE A 80 7.77 -8.06 4.60
N PHE A 81 6.79 -8.42 3.75
CA PHE A 81 5.83 -9.48 4.05
C PHE A 81 6.52 -10.84 4.21
N ARG A 82 7.42 -11.20 3.30
CA ARG A 82 8.20 -12.45 3.40
C ARG A 82 9.06 -12.49 4.67
N TYR A 83 9.67 -11.37 5.04
CA TYR A 83 10.46 -11.29 6.27
C TYR A 83 9.56 -11.47 7.51
N SER A 84 8.43 -10.76 7.55
CA SER A 84 7.45 -10.84 8.64
C SER A 84 6.94 -12.27 8.81
N GLU A 85 6.53 -12.93 7.73
CA GLU A 85 6.06 -14.31 7.73
C GLU A 85 7.14 -15.28 8.19
N LYS A 86 8.35 -15.22 7.60
CA LYS A 86 9.48 -16.08 7.96
C LYS A 86 9.86 -15.95 9.45
N LYS A 87 9.71 -14.76 10.02
CA LYS A 87 10.01 -14.48 11.44
C LYS A 87 8.79 -14.60 12.35
N LYS A 88 7.61 -14.97 11.82
CA LYS A 88 6.34 -15.04 12.55
C LYS A 88 6.00 -13.73 13.28
N LEU A 89 6.33 -12.60 12.66
CA LEU A 89 6.02 -11.26 13.16
C LEU A 89 4.64 -10.83 12.69
N LYS A 90 3.95 -10.07 13.54
CA LYS A 90 2.59 -9.56 13.33
C LYS A 90 2.60 -8.06 12.99
N TRP A 91 3.41 -7.66 12.02
CA TRP A 91 3.57 -6.25 11.64
C TRP A 91 2.34 -5.68 10.91
N PHE A 92 1.66 -6.50 10.09
CA PHE A 92 0.44 -6.13 9.38
C PHE A 92 -0.67 -7.09 9.80
N ASN A 93 -1.55 -6.65 10.70
CA ASN A 93 -2.70 -7.43 11.17
C ASN A 93 -3.96 -7.14 10.36
N SER A 94 -4.01 -6.01 9.63
CA SER A 94 -5.12 -5.66 8.75
C SER A 94 -4.68 -5.58 7.28
N MET A 95 -5.58 -6.01 6.39
CA MET A 95 -5.36 -5.86 4.94
C MET A 95 -5.37 -4.38 4.53
N GLU A 96 -6.11 -3.53 5.25
CA GLU A 96 -6.14 -2.07 5.05
C GLU A 96 -4.73 -1.48 5.23
N HIS A 97 -4.01 -1.83 6.30
CA HIS A 97 -2.65 -1.34 6.53
C HIS A 97 -1.64 -1.87 5.50
N ALA A 98 -1.79 -3.14 5.09
CA ALA A 98 -0.97 -3.70 4.00
C ALA A 98 -1.24 -3.00 2.65
N ALA A 99 -2.50 -2.66 2.36
CA ALA A 99 -2.88 -1.90 1.17
C ALA A 99 -2.35 -0.46 1.22
N TYR A 100 -2.41 0.20 2.38
CA TYR A 100 -1.82 1.52 2.61
C TYR A 100 -0.32 1.53 2.32
N LEU A 101 0.44 0.53 2.82
CA LEU A 101 1.86 0.38 2.48
C LEU A 101 2.09 0.33 0.95
N GLY A 102 1.27 -0.44 0.24
CA GLY A 102 1.35 -0.53 -1.22
C GLY A 102 1.06 0.80 -1.91
N LYS A 103 0.03 1.53 -1.47
CA LYS A 103 -0.35 2.87 -1.95
C LYS A 103 0.82 3.86 -1.79
N GLU A 104 1.34 4.00 -0.57
CA GLU A 104 2.41 4.95 -0.27
C GLU A 104 3.72 4.59 -0.98
N LEU A 105 4.04 3.30 -1.10
CA LEU A 105 5.23 2.88 -1.84
C LEU A 105 5.11 3.18 -3.33
N LYS A 106 3.93 3.03 -3.92
CA LYS A 106 3.75 3.37 -5.33
C LYS A 106 3.87 4.88 -5.56
N LYS A 107 3.36 5.69 -4.64
CA LYS A 107 3.57 7.14 -4.61
C LYS A 107 5.06 7.49 -4.53
N ALA A 108 5.79 6.88 -3.60
CA ALA A 108 7.24 7.06 -3.47
C ALA A 108 8.02 6.64 -4.74
N GLU A 109 7.63 5.53 -5.38
CA GLU A 109 8.22 5.06 -6.64
C GLU A 109 8.00 6.05 -7.79
N ILE A 110 6.80 6.62 -7.90
CA ILE A 110 6.50 7.66 -8.88
C ILE A 110 7.33 8.92 -8.60
N CYS A 111 7.39 9.39 -7.35
CA CYS A 111 8.21 10.54 -6.97
C CYS A 111 9.69 10.31 -7.29
N LEU A 112 10.21 9.11 -7.03
CA LEU A 112 11.59 8.74 -7.36
C LEU A 112 11.83 8.78 -8.88
N ALA A 113 10.90 8.26 -9.68
CA ALA A 113 11.01 8.24 -11.14
C ALA A 113 10.92 9.65 -11.76
N LEU A 114 10.06 10.52 -11.21
CA LEU A 114 9.84 11.88 -11.69
C LEU A 114 10.81 12.91 -11.10
N GLY A 115 11.60 12.53 -10.08
CA GLY A 115 12.43 13.46 -9.33
C GLY A 115 11.63 14.45 -8.45
N SER A 116 10.36 14.15 -8.18
CA SER A 116 9.45 15.00 -7.38
C SER A 116 9.58 14.72 -5.89
N ASP A 117 9.13 15.66 -5.06
CA ASP A 117 9.11 15.49 -3.60
C ASP A 117 8.06 14.47 -3.18
N TYR A 118 8.40 13.67 -2.17
CA TYR A 118 7.51 12.67 -1.59
C TYR A 118 7.05 13.15 -0.21
N TYR A 119 5.74 13.13 0.00
CA TYR A 119 5.10 13.36 1.29
C TYR A 119 4.22 12.16 1.59
N GLN A 120 4.47 11.51 2.72
CA GLN A 120 3.64 10.43 3.22
C GLN A 120 2.30 11.01 3.70
N GLU A 121 1.20 10.34 3.36
CA GLU A 121 -0.15 10.65 3.85
C GLU A 121 -0.34 10.33 5.33
#